data_AF-A0AAD5MVV6-F1
#
_entry.id   AF-A0AAD5MVV6-F1
#
_cell.length_a   1.000
_cell.length_b   1.000
_cell.length_c   1.000
_cell.angle_alpha   90.00
_cell.angle_beta   90.00
_cell.angle_gamma   90.00
#
_symmetry.space_group_name_H-M   'P 1'
#
loop_
_entity.id
_entity.type
_entity.pdbx_description
1 polymer ?
#
loop_
_entity_poly.entity_id
_entity_poly.type
_entity_poly.pdbx_seq_one_letter_code
_entity_poly.pdbx_strand_id
1 'polypeptide(L)'
;MASFNYKTDDSSGMVLLSGNSHPELSRLVSDRLGIRLGEVIVYNKTNRETSVDIKQSVRGKHVFILQSGSKNVNNDVMELLILIYACKTSMSKTITVVMPYLPYSKQCRMLRRSSIPMRLIAEMICRAGASRLVSLDLYKKEIQGFFSIPVDNLRASPFLLQYIKEYIPDYKNAVIVAKSPGVMNKATSYADRLRLGVAVIHGEQKDSEESGLEDGRQSPPPNYAPFELFPSQEPKQKPPLTVVGDVGGRIAIMVVSMSIAFKHSFLIFAIVAPYEKPMLF
;
A
#
# COMPACT_ATOMS: atom_id res chain seq x y z
N MET A 1 30.27 3.03 17.26
CA MET A 1 29.11 3.91 17.49
C MET A 1 29.44 5.27 16.91
N ALA A 2 28.98 5.57 15.69
CA ALA A 2 29.15 6.91 15.13
C ALA A 2 28.11 7.84 15.79
N SER A 3 28.57 8.79 16.60
CA SER A 3 27.71 9.83 17.15
C SER A 3 27.29 10.77 16.02
N PHE A 4 26.10 10.55 15.47
CA PHE A 4 25.48 11.50 14.56
C PHE A 4 25.12 12.76 15.35
N ASN A 5 25.77 13.88 15.02
CA ASN A 5 25.38 15.21 15.51
C ASN A 5 24.05 15.60 14.87
N TYR A 6 22.94 15.21 15.49
CA TYR A 6 21.62 15.71 15.12
C TYR A 6 21.58 17.22 15.36
N LYS A 7 21.25 17.99 14.33
CA LYS A 7 20.88 19.39 14.54
C LYS A 7 19.55 19.39 15.30
N THR A 8 19.55 19.89 16.54
CA THR A 8 18.32 20.38 17.19
C THR A 8 17.94 21.67 16.48
N ASP A 9 17.46 21.55 15.24
CA ASP A 9 17.17 22.70 14.40
C ASP A 9 15.80 23.27 14.77
N ASP A 10 15.74 23.94 15.93
CA ASP A 10 14.58 24.72 16.33
C ASP A 10 14.33 25.88 15.32
N SER A 11 15.31 26.17 14.45
CA SER A 11 15.24 27.10 13.31
C SER A 11 14.51 26.57 12.08
N SER A 12 14.44 25.25 11.85
CA SER A 12 13.79 24.68 10.65
C SER A 12 12.26 24.75 10.70
N GLY A 13 11.69 24.93 11.90
CA GLY A 13 10.25 24.85 12.12
C GLY A 13 9.66 23.49 11.74
N MET A 14 10.46 22.44 11.56
CA MET A 14 10.02 21.11 11.14
C MET A 14 10.07 20.12 12.31
N VAL A 15 9.06 19.25 12.39
CA VAL A 15 9.01 18.16 13.37
C VAL A 15 8.62 16.87 12.67
N LEU A 16 9.41 15.81 12.83
CA LEU A 16 9.07 14.46 12.39
C LEU A 16 8.60 13.64 13.59
N LEU A 17 7.36 13.17 13.56
CA LEU A 17 6.78 12.25 14.54
C LEU A 17 6.61 10.88 13.90
N SER A 18 6.66 9.83 14.73
CA SER A 18 6.40 8.45 14.32
C SER A 18 5.31 7.85 15.18
N GLY A 19 4.45 7.03 14.56
CA GLY A 19 3.69 6.05 15.30
C GLY A 19 4.48 4.77 15.57
N ASN A 20 3.79 3.74 16.04
CA ASN A 20 4.28 2.41 16.39
C ASN A 20 4.40 1.44 15.21
N SER A 21 3.87 1.79 14.03
CA SER A 21 3.83 0.84 12.91
C SER A 21 5.23 0.41 12.48
N HIS A 22 6.14 1.36 12.22
CA HIS A 22 7.48 1.12 11.66
C HIS A 22 8.53 2.11 12.20
N PRO A 23 8.92 1.99 13.48
CA PRO A 23 9.87 2.91 14.11
C PRO A 23 11.26 2.89 13.43
N GLU A 24 11.67 1.75 12.88
CA GLU A 24 12.93 1.61 12.14
C GLU A 24 12.96 2.50 10.89
N LEU A 25 11.88 2.50 10.12
CA LEU A 25 11.76 3.35 8.93
C LEU A 25 11.81 4.84 9.31
N SER A 26 11.11 5.22 10.38
CA SER A 26 11.15 6.59 10.90
C SER A 26 12.56 7.03 11.31
N ARG A 27 13.33 6.11 11.92
CA ARG A 27 14.73 6.38 12.29
C ARG A 27 15.59 6.59 11.05
N LEU A 28 15.50 5.69 10.06
CA LEU A 28 16.22 5.82 8.79
C LEU A 28 15.91 7.13 8.05
N VAL A 29 14.63 7.53 8.04
CA VAL A 29 14.20 8.82 7.46
C VAL A 29 14.79 9.99 8.26
N SER A 30 14.74 9.94 9.59
CA SER A 30 15.30 11.00 10.45
C SER A 30 16.81 11.16 10.27
N ASP A 31 17.53 10.05 10.14
CA ASP A 31 18.99 10.03 9.94
C ASP A 31 19.37 10.61 8.58
N ARG A 32 18.62 10.27 7.53
CA ARG A 32 18.80 10.81 6.18
C ARG A 32 18.51 12.32 6.11
N LEU A 33 17.57 12.81 6.92
CA LEU A 33 17.24 14.23 7.02
C LEU A 33 18.15 15.00 7.98
N GLY A 34 18.94 14.31 8.81
CA GLY A 34 19.78 14.93 9.84
C GLY A 34 18.99 15.58 10.98
N ILE A 35 17.74 15.17 11.19
CA ILE A 35 16.84 15.71 12.22
C ILE A 35 16.59 14.68 13.32
N ARG A 36 16.36 15.14 14.55
CA ARG A 36 15.95 14.25 15.63
C ARG A 36 14.47 13.89 15.48
N LEU A 37 14.15 12.61 15.66
CA LEU A 37 12.76 12.16 15.76
C LEU A 37 12.11 12.75 17.00
N GLY A 38 10.91 13.31 16.84
CA GLY A 38 10.15 13.88 17.93
C GLY A 38 9.68 12.81 18.91
N GLU A 39 9.70 13.15 20.19
CA GLU A 39 9.31 12.23 21.26
C GLU A 39 7.79 12.14 21.35
N VAL A 40 7.26 10.96 21.01
CA VAL A 40 5.85 10.62 21.11
C VAL A 40 5.74 9.31 21.88
N ILE A 41 4.90 9.31 22.92
CA ILE A 41 4.55 8.10 23.64
C ILE A 41 3.19 7.65 23.14
N VAL A 42 3.17 6.49 22.50
CA VAL A 42 1.93 5.84 22.08
C VAL A 42 1.78 4.51 22.79
N TYR A 43 0.64 4.31 23.45
CA TYR A 43 0.34 3.08 24.15
C TYR A 43 -1.15 2.76 24.12
N ASN A 44 -1.47 1.47 24.27
CA ASN A 44 -2.83 1.03 24.50
C ASN A 44 -3.10 0.95 26.01
N LYS A 45 -4.22 1.52 26.44
CA LYS A 45 -4.72 1.36 27.80
C LYS A 45 -5.19 -0.08 28.03
N THR A 46 -5.46 -0.43 29.29
CA THR A 46 -5.96 -1.78 29.66
C THR A 46 -7.27 -2.16 28.96
N ASN A 47 -8.10 -1.18 28.62
CA ASN A 47 -9.33 -1.34 27.83
C ASN A 47 -9.09 -1.36 26.30
N ARG A 48 -7.83 -1.41 25.85
CA ARG A 48 -7.37 -1.39 24.44
C ARG A 48 -7.54 -0.07 23.69
N GLU A 49 -8.03 0.99 24.34
CA GLU A 49 -8.05 2.33 23.73
C GLU A 49 -6.64 2.84 23.48
N THR A 50 -6.43 3.48 22.33
CA THR A 50 -5.14 4.07 21.99
C THR A 50 -5.00 5.44 22.65
N SER A 51 -3.86 5.69 23.28
CA SER A 51 -3.51 6.98 23.89
C SER A 51 -2.20 7.46 23.29
N VAL A 52 -2.13 8.75 23.00
CA VAL A 52 -0.97 9.40 22.36
C VAL A 52 -0.62 10.63 23.18
N ASP A 53 0.68 10.76 23.50
CA ASP A 53 1.22 11.91 24.22
C ASP A 53 2.46 12.44 23.49
N ILE A 54 2.40 13.70 23.07
CA ILE A 54 3.48 14.37 22.33
C ILE A 54 4.32 15.15 23.35
N LYS A 55 5.57 14.76 23.55
CA LYS A 55 6.44 15.31 24.61
C LYS A 55 7.17 16.60 24.22
N GLN A 56 6.90 17.12 23.04
CA GLN A 56 7.53 18.35 22.53
C GLN A 56 6.51 19.29 21.88
N SER A 57 6.81 20.59 21.89
CA SER A 57 5.95 21.59 21.26
C SER A 57 5.95 21.47 19.74
N VAL A 58 4.76 21.34 19.17
CA VAL A 58 4.50 21.34 17.72
C VAL A 58 3.81 22.62 17.23
N ARG A 59 3.61 23.59 18.13
CA ARG A 59 2.87 24.83 17.84
C ARG A 59 3.58 25.65 16.77
N GLY A 60 2.85 26.04 15.72
CA GLY A 60 3.39 26.82 14.60
C GLY A 60 4.40 26.07 13.73
N LYS A 61 4.68 24.78 14.00
CA LYS A 61 5.65 23.97 13.27
C LYS A 61 4.98 23.19 12.13
N HIS A 62 5.78 22.84 11.13
CA HIS A 62 5.45 21.92 10.05
C HIS A 62 5.70 20.48 10.54
N VAL A 63 4.61 19.77 10.83
CA VAL A 63 4.67 18.41 11.39
C VAL A 63 4.56 17.39 10.27
N PHE A 64 5.44 16.40 10.29
CA PHE A 64 5.41 15.22 9.45
C PHE A 64 5.13 14.02 10.35
N ILE A 65 4.09 13.24 10.06
CA ILE A 65 3.74 12.05 10.83
C ILE A 65 3.99 10.84 9.94
N LEU A 66 4.99 10.02 10.28
CA LEU A 66 5.25 8.76 9.60
C LEU A 66 4.49 7.63 10.30
N GLN A 67 3.50 7.09 9.60
CA GLN A 67 2.73 5.93 10.05
C GLN A 67 2.16 5.18 8.85
N SER A 68 2.14 3.85 8.94
CA SER A 68 1.61 2.98 7.89
C SER A 68 0.78 1.83 8.49
N GLY A 69 0.12 1.04 7.64
CA GLY A 69 -0.56 -0.18 8.10
C GLY A 69 0.45 -1.28 8.45
N SER A 70 0.48 -1.72 9.70
CA SER A 70 1.28 -2.84 10.20
C SER A 70 0.42 -4.11 10.34
N LYS A 71 0.73 -4.97 11.33
CA LYS A 71 -0.06 -6.15 11.68
C LYS A 71 -1.46 -5.80 12.20
N ASN A 72 -1.59 -4.69 12.93
CA ASN A 72 -2.84 -4.25 13.57
C ASN A 72 -3.39 -3.00 12.89
N VAL A 73 -3.77 -3.16 11.62
CA VAL A 73 -4.16 -2.05 10.73
C VAL A 73 -5.15 -1.07 11.37
N ASN A 74 -6.19 -1.56 12.05
CA ASN A 74 -7.21 -0.70 12.65
C ASN A 74 -6.63 0.15 13.79
N ASN A 75 -5.74 -0.42 14.60
CA ASN A 75 -5.08 0.30 15.69
C ASN A 75 -4.11 1.34 15.12
N ASP A 76 -3.34 0.99 14.08
CA ASP A 76 -2.42 1.93 13.44
C ASP A 76 -3.16 3.13 12.83
N VAL A 77 -4.33 2.89 12.25
CA VAL A 77 -5.22 3.95 11.74
C VAL A 77 -5.72 4.82 12.87
N MET A 78 -6.25 4.23 13.96
CA MET A 78 -6.74 5.00 15.10
C MET A 78 -5.64 5.82 15.76
N GLU A 79 -4.46 5.22 15.93
CA GLU A 79 -3.26 5.88 16.43
C GLU A 79 -2.89 7.09 15.58
N LEU A 80 -2.85 6.94 14.25
CA LEU A 80 -2.60 8.04 13.34
C LEU A 80 -3.62 9.17 13.51
N LEU A 81 -4.90 8.83 13.53
CA LEU A 81 -5.98 9.82 13.61
C LEU A 81 -5.86 10.63 14.91
N ILE A 82 -5.59 9.97 16.04
CA ILE A 82 -5.38 10.62 17.34
C ILE A 82 -4.13 11.50 17.29
N LEU A 83 -3.02 11.03 16.70
CA LEU A 83 -1.77 11.79 16.58
C LEU A 83 -1.94 13.04 15.69
N ILE A 84 -2.63 12.92 14.55
CA ILE A 84 -3.01 14.06 13.70
C ILE A 84 -3.85 15.06 14.51
N TYR A 85 -4.88 14.57 15.20
CA TYR A 85 -5.79 15.42 15.96
C TYR A 85 -5.07 16.13 17.12
N ALA A 86 -4.16 15.44 17.82
CA ALA A 86 -3.32 16.03 18.86
C ALA A 86 -2.38 17.13 18.31
N CYS A 87 -1.84 16.95 17.10
CA CYS A 87 -1.05 18.00 16.43
C CYS A 87 -1.91 19.20 16.04
N LYS A 88 -3.16 18.95 15.61
CA LYS A 88 -4.12 20.00 15.24
C LYS A 88 -4.52 20.83 16.45
N THR A 89 -4.90 20.18 17.56
CA THR A 89 -5.27 20.88 18.81
C THR A 89 -4.09 21.63 19.41
N SER A 90 -2.87 21.13 19.20
CA SER A 90 -1.62 21.82 19.58
C SER A 90 -1.21 22.97 18.63
N MET A 91 -2.09 23.38 17.70
CA MET A 91 -1.90 24.50 16.77
C MET A 91 -0.65 24.37 15.89
N SER A 92 -0.37 23.17 15.39
CA SER A 92 0.63 23.00 14.33
C SER A 92 0.24 23.76 13.05
N LYS A 93 1.22 24.24 12.29
CA LYS A 93 1.00 25.07 11.10
C LYS A 93 0.53 24.23 9.91
N THR A 94 1.15 23.07 9.71
CA THR A 94 0.73 22.08 8.71
C THR A 94 0.98 20.69 9.24
N ILE A 95 0.12 19.75 8.89
CA ILE A 95 0.27 18.33 9.26
C ILE A 95 0.35 17.51 7.97
N THR A 96 1.55 17.02 7.64
CA THR A 96 1.78 16.13 6.50
C THR A 96 1.84 14.70 6.99
N VAL A 97 0.93 13.86 6.50
CA VAL A 97 0.91 12.44 6.82
C VAL A 97 1.77 11.71 5.79
N VAL A 98 2.80 11.00 6.25
CA VAL A 98 3.66 10.15 5.43
C VAL A 98 3.25 8.70 5.66
N MET A 99 2.57 8.13 4.68
CA MET A 99 2.00 6.80 4.74
C MET A 99 2.47 5.96 3.54
N PRO A 100 3.66 5.31 3.67
CA PRO A 100 4.23 4.50 2.59
C PRO A 100 3.24 3.47 2.05
N TYR A 101 2.61 2.70 2.93
CA TYR A 101 1.49 1.83 2.58
C TYR A 101 0.17 2.36 3.16
N LEU A 102 -0.77 2.62 2.26
CA LEU A 102 -2.11 3.07 2.58
C LEU A 102 -3.02 1.86 2.89
N PRO A 103 -3.45 1.66 4.15
CA PRO A 103 -4.33 0.56 4.52
C PRO A 103 -5.70 0.72 3.85
N TYR A 104 -6.42 -0.39 3.68
CA TYR A 104 -7.70 -0.47 2.96
C TYR A 104 -7.66 -0.11 1.47
N SER A 105 -6.48 0.17 0.89
CA SER A 105 -6.34 0.58 -0.51
C SER A 105 -6.91 -0.42 -1.52
N LYS A 106 -6.96 -1.71 -1.20
CA LYS A 106 -7.65 -2.73 -2.02
C LYS A 106 -9.17 -2.54 -2.07
N GLN A 107 -9.76 -2.00 -1.01
CA GLN A 107 -11.20 -1.76 -0.84
C GLN A 107 -11.57 -0.34 -1.32
N CYS A 108 -11.08 0.02 -2.50
CA CYS A 108 -11.25 1.35 -3.12
C CYS A 108 -12.38 1.41 -4.15
N ARG A 109 -13.14 0.33 -4.34
CA ARG A 109 -14.31 0.29 -5.22
C ARG A 109 -15.43 -0.48 -4.57
N MET A 110 -16.65 -0.11 -4.92
CA MET A 110 -17.84 -0.86 -4.57
C MET A 110 -17.92 -2.09 -5.49
N LEU A 111 -18.00 -3.29 -4.90
CA LEU A 111 -18.13 -4.54 -5.65
C LEU A 111 -19.60 -4.99 -5.71
N ARG A 112 -20.30 -4.90 -4.58
CA ARG A 112 -21.74 -5.20 -4.41
C ARG A 112 -22.42 -4.04 -3.67
N ARG A 113 -23.58 -4.24 -3.02
CA ARG A 113 -24.12 -3.31 -2.01
C ARG A 113 -23.22 -3.27 -0.77
N SER A 114 -22.04 -2.67 -0.91
CA SER A 114 -21.00 -2.60 0.11
C SER A 114 -20.48 -1.16 0.25
N SER A 115 -19.80 -0.89 1.35
CA SER A 115 -19.10 0.38 1.55
C SER A 115 -17.82 0.46 0.70
N ILE A 116 -17.21 1.66 0.66
CA ILE A 116 -15.86 1.88 0.13
C ILE A 116 -14.97 2.31 1.32
N PRO A 117 -14.42 1.36 2.11
CA PRO A 117 -13.65 1.67 3.31
C PRO A 117 -12.45 2.59 3.06
N MET A 118 -11.79 2.49 1.91
CA MET A 118 -10.70 3.41 1.56
C MET A 118 -11.18 4.88 1.53
N ARG A 119 -12.39 5.14 1.02
CA ARG A 119 -12.96 6.50 1.01
C ARG A 119 -13.24 6.99 2.43
N LEU A 120 -13.81 6.13 3.28
CA LEU A 120 -14.03 6.44 4.69
C LEU A 120 -12.72 6.80 5.40
N ILE A 121 -11.67 5.99 5.21
CA ILE A 121 -10.34 6.23 5.80
C ILE A 121 -9.76 7.56 5.30
N ALA A 122 -9.88 7.87 4.01
CA ALA A 122 -9.43 9.15 3.45
C ALA A 122 -10.17 10.33 4.09
N GLU A 123 -11.50 10.25 4.22
CA GLU A 123 -12.30 11.28 4.86
C GLU A 123 -11.94 11.45 6.35
N MET A 124 -11.71 10.36 7.09
CA MET A 124 -11.29 10.43 8.49
C MET A 124 -9.92 11.12 8.65
N ILE A 125 -8.94 10.79 7.81
CA ILE A 125 -7.61 11.44 7.82
C ILE A 125 -7.74 12.95 7.55
N CYS A 126 -8.54 13.33 6.55
CA CYS A 126 -8.78 14.74 6.23
C CYS A 126 -9.50 15.46 7.38
N ARG A 127 -10.54 14.84 7.96
CA ARG A 127 -11.32 15.42 9.07
C ARG A 127 -10.53 15.54 10.37
N ALA A 128 -9.63 14.60 10.64
CA ALA A 128 -8.72 14.65 11.79
C ALA A 128 -7.82 15.90 11.73
N GLY A 129 -7.48 16.40 10.54
CA GLY A 129 -6.71 17.64 10.37
C GLY A 129 -5.49 17.55 9.47
N ALA A 130 -5.29 16.45 8.75
CA ALA A 130 -4.18 16.35 7.80
C ALA A 130 -4.27 17.45 6.74
N SER A 131 -3.15 18.09 6.43
CA SER A 131 -3.02 19.13 5.42
C SER A 131 -2.53 18.57 4.08
N ARG A 132 -1.78 17.46 4.11
CA ARG A 132 -1.23 16.78 2.94
C ARG A 132 -0.99 15.31 3.24
N LEU A 133 -1.10 14.45 2.25
CA LEU A 133 -0.73 13.03 2.33
C LEU A 133 0.44 12.75 1.38
N VAL A 134 1.43 12.01 1.83
CA VAL A 134 2.49 11.42 1.01
C VAL A 134 2.34 9.90 1.09
N SER A 135 2.24 9.23 -0.05
CA SER A 135 2.14 7.76 -0.13
C SER A 135 3.08 7.20 -1.17
N LEU A 136 3.25 5.87 -1.20
CA LEU A 136 4.15 5.18 -2.11
C LEU A 136 3.40 4.07 -2.86
N ASP A 137 3.37 4.18 -4.19
CA ASP A 137 2.71 3.26 -5.13
C ASP A 137 1.30 2.83 -4.71
N LEU A 138 0.38 3.79 -4.63
CA LEU A 138 -1.05 3.52 -4.41
C LEU A 138 -1.57 2.34 -5.24
N TYR A 139 -2.43 1.51 -4.63
CA TYR A 139 -3.03 0.34 -5.28
C TYR A 139 -3.70 0.70 -6.61
N LYS A 140 -4.47 1.79 -6.59
CA LYS A 140 -5.09 2.44 -7.74
C LYS A 140 -4.80 3.94 -7.69
N LYS A 141 -4.48 4.56 -8.83
CA LYS A 141 -4.11 5.98 -8.88
C LYS A 141 -5.30 6.89 -8.54
N GLU A 142 -6.50 6.41 -8.82
CA GLU A 142 -7.79 7.06 -8.59
C GLU A 142 -8.05 7.31 -7.10
N ILE A 143 -7.39 6.56 -6.20
CA ILE A 143 -7.49 6.75 -4.74
C ILE A 143 -7.09 8.18 -4.34
N GLN A 144 -6.22 8.85 -5.12
CA GLN A 144 -5.88 10.26 -4.87
C GLN A 144 -7.13 11.16 -4.85
N GLY A 145 -8.15 10.85 -5.68
CA GLY A 145 -9.40 11.59 -5.72
C GLY A 145 -10.32 11.40 -4.51
N PHE A 146 -9.98 10.50 -3.57
CA PHE A 146 -10.75 10.34 -2.32
C PHE A 146 -10.35 11.35 -1.25
N PHE A 147 -9.17 11.97 -1.39
CA PHE A 147 -8.68 12.95 -0.42
C PHE A 147 -9.09 14.35 -0.86
N SER A 148 -9.62 15.14 0.06
CA SER A 148 -9.89 16.57 -0.15
C SER A 148 -8.65 17.44 0.02
N ILE A 149 -7.49 16.82 0.27
CA ILE A 149 -6.19 17.45 0.49
C ILE A 149 -5.21 16.99 -0.60
N PRO A 150 -4.13 17.74 -0.87
CA PRO A 150 -3.10 17.31 -1.81
C PRO A 150 -2.48 15.96 -1.42
N VAL A 151 -2.33 15.08 -2.42
CA VAL A 151 -1.73 13.75 -2.26
C VAL A 151 -0.51 13.62 -3.16
N ASP A 152 0.65 13.42 -2.57
CA ASP A 152 1.89 13.09 -3.26
C ASP A 152 2.06 11.57 -3.31
N ASN A 153 1.72 10.95 -4.44
CA ASN A 153 1.90 9.51 -4.65
C ASN A 153 3.25 9.22 -5.33
N LEU A 154 4.25 8.89 -4.52
CA LEU A 154 5.60 8.55 -4.96
C LEU A 154 5.63 7.19 -5.64
N ARG A 155 6.61 6.95 -6.52
CA ARG A 155 6.82 5.65 -7.18
C ARG A 155 8.11 5.00 -6.73
N ALA A 156 8.05 3.73 -6.33
CA ALA A 156 9.23 2.91 -6.05
C ALA A 156 9.92 2.40 -7.33
N SER A 157 9.23 2.45 -8.48
CA SER A 157 9.74 1.92 -9.74
C SER A 157 11.18 2.31 -10.11
N PRO A 158 11.67 3.56 -9.92
CA PRO A 158 13.06 3.88 -10.25
C PRO A 158 14.07 3.05 -9.45
N PHE A 159 13.83 2.88 -8.14
CA PHE A 159 14.68 2.10 -7.25
C PHE A 159 14.65 0.61 -7.58
N LEU A 160 13.47 0.09 -7.89
CA LEU A 160 13.30 -1.33 -8.26
C LEU A 160 13.95 -1.64 -9.62
N LEU A 161 13.86 -0.72 -10.58
CA LEU A 161 14.54 -0.86 -11.87
C LEU A 161 16.07 -0.84 -11.72
N GLN A 162 16.58 0.03 -10.85
CA GLN A 162 18.00 0.07 -10.52
C GLN A 162 18.44 -1.24 -9.86
N TYR A 163 17.67 -1.73 -8.88
CA TYR A 163 17.94 -3.00 -8.22
C TYR A 163 18.01 -4.18 -9.20
N ILE A 164 17.06 -4.28 -10.14
CA ILE A 164 17.07 -5.32 -11.18
C ILE A 164 18.36 -5.28 -12.00
N LYS A 165 18.80 -4.08 -12.41
CA LYS A 165 20.01 -3.92 -13.23
C LYS A 165 21.29 -4.24 -12.49
N GLU A 166 21.34 -3.96 -11.19
CA GLU A 166 22.55 -4.09 -10.37
C GLU A 166 22.69 -5.49 -9.75
N TYR A 167 21.58 -6.11 -9.34
CA TYR A 167 21.60 -7.31 -8.50
C TYR A 167 21.03 -8.57 -9.16
N ILE A 168 20.36 -8.48 -10.32
CA ILE A 168 19.90 -9.67 -11.06
C ILE A 168 20.93 -10.00 -12.15
N PRO A 169 21.66 -11.13 -12.03
CA PRO A 169 22.56 -11.59 -13.07
C PRO A 169 21.80 -11.80 -14.38
N ASP A 170 22.40 -11.41 -15.50
CA ASP A 170 21.82 -11.57 -16.83
C ASP A 170 20.35 -11.09 -16.94
N TYR A 171 20.02 -9.97 -16.29
CA TYR A 171 18.66 -9.41 -16.33
C TYR A 171 18.15 -9.13 -17.75
N LYS A 172 19.05 -9.03 -18.75
CA LYS A 172 18.69 -8.85 -20.16
C LYS A 172 18.05 -10.10 -20.79
N ASN A 173 18.34 -11.28 -20.26
CA ASN A 173 17.65 -12.53 -20.59
C ASN A 173 16.40 -12.75 -19.71
N ALA A 174 16.01 -11.79 -18.88
CA ALA A 174 14.83 -11.90 -18.04
C ALA A 174 13.53 -11.57 -18.80
N VAL A 175 12.42 -12.03 -18.23
CA VAL A 175 11.04 -11.72 -18.66
C VAL A 175 10.28 -11.16 -17.47
N ILE A 176 9.53 -10.07 -17.69
CA ILE A 176 8.69 -9.49 -16.65
C ILE A 176 7.36 -10.24 -16.64
N VAL A 177 6.96 -10.78 -15.48
CA VAL A 177 5.74 -11.60 -15.36
C VAL A 177 4.71 -10.87 -14.50
N ALA A 178 3.55 -10.57 -15.04
CA ALA A 178 2.41 -10.07 -14.28
C ALA A 178 1.72 -11.22 -13.52
N LYS A 179 1.54 -11.09 -12.20
CA LYS A 179 0.81 -12.11 -11.40
C LYS A 179 -0.64 -12.30 -11.86
N SER A 180 -1.27 -11.25 -12.36
CA SER A 180 -2.65 -11.30 -12.87
C SER A 180 -2.87 -10.22 -13.93
N PRO A 181 -3.93 -10.33 -14.75
CA PRO A 181 -4.26 -9.31 -15.75
C PRO A 181 -4.42 -7.90 -15.16
N GLY A 182 -4.88 -7.79 -13.90
CA GLY A 182 -5.04 -6.51 -13.21
C GLY A 182 -3.73 -5.75 -12.94
N VAL A 183 -2.59 -6.46 -12.92
CA VAL A 183 -1.26 -5.87 -12.70
C VAL A 183 -0.48 -5.69 -14.01
N MET A 184 -1.07 -6.10 -15.15
CA MET A 184 -0.40 -6.09 -16.45
C MET A 184 0.16 -4.71 -16.82
N ASN A 185 -0.61 -3.64 -16.61
CA ASN A 185 -0.15 -2.28 -16.90
C ASN A 185 1.13 -1.89 -16.12
N LYS A 186 1.27 -2.38 -14.88
CA LYS A 186 2.50 -2.18 -14.11
C LYS A 186 3.63 -3.00 -14.71
N ALA A 187 3.41 -4.29 -14.96
CA ALA A 187 4.41 -5.18 -15.56
C ALA A 187 4.94 -4.67 -16.91
N THR A 188 4.06 -4.27 -17.83
CA THR A 188 4.44 -3.66 -19.12
C THR A 188 5.30 -2.42 -18.91
N SER A 189 4.97 -1.55 -17.96
CA SER A 189 5.79 -0.37 -17.66
C SER A 189 7.21 -0.71 -17.19
N TYR A 190 7.41 -1.82 -16.48
CA TYR A 190 8.75 -2.32 -16.13
C TYR A 190 9.45 -2.92 -17.36
N ALA A 191 8.73 -3.73 -18.13
CA ALA A 191 9.24 -4.37 -19.34
C ALA A 191 9.75 -3.34 -20.35
N ASP A 192 8.98 -2.28 -20.62
CA ASP A 192 9.36 -1.20 -21.54
C ASP A 192 10.64 -0.48 -21.09
N ARG A 193 10.75 -0.19 -19.79
CA ARG A 193 11.90 0.52 -19.21
C ARG A 193 13.17 -0.34 -19.14
N LEU A 194 13.01 -1.66 -19.04
CA LEU A 194 14.12 -2.62 -19.06
C LEU A 194 14.42 -3.14 -20.48
N ARG A 195 13.54 -2.87 -21.45
CA ARG A 195 13.54 -3.44 -22.81
C ARG A 195 13.48 -4.97 -22.80
N LEU A 196 12.58 -5.52 -21.98
CA LEU A 196 12.38 -6.97 -21.81
C LEU A 196 11.02 -7.41 -22.33
N GLY A 197 10.85 -8.72 -22.52
CA GLY A 197 9.54 -9.31 -22.77
C GLY A 197 8.62 -9.22 -21.56
N VAL A 198 7.32 -9.32 -21.81
CA VAL A 198 6.29 -9.40 -20.77
C VAL A 198 5.46 -10.67 -20.94
N ALA A 199 5.14 -11.30 -19.81
CA ALA A 199 4.21 -12.43 -19.73
C ALA A 199 3.17 -12.16 -18.62
N VAL A 200 2.04 -12.85 -18.67
CA VAL A 200 0.97 -12.72 -17.68
C VAL A 200 0.46 -14.09 -17.27
N ILE A 201 0.23 -14.26 -15.96
CA ILE A 201 -0.45 -15.44 -15.43
C ILE A 201 -1.96 -15.15 -15.49
N HIS A 202 -2.71 -16.05 -16.13
CA HIS A 202 -4.16 -16.01 -16.28
C HIS A 202 -4.78 -17.27 -15.69
N GLY A 203 -5.76 -17.10 -14.80
CA GLY A 203 -6.43 -18.18 -14.07
C GLY A 203 -6.60 -17.80 -12.61
N GLU A 204 -7.58 -18.39 -11.92
CA GLU A 204 -7.84 -18.07 -10.52
C GLU A 204 -7.27 -19.14 -9.59
N GLN A 205 -6.28 -18.76 -8.77
CA GLN A 205 -6.05 -19.42 -7.49
C GLN A 205 -7.12 -18.88 -6.52
N LYS A 206 -7.74 -19.74 -5.70
CA LYS A 206 -8.71 -19.31 -4.67
C LYS A 206 -8.02 -18.45 -3.59
N ASP A 207 -7.68 -17.20 -3.90
CA ASP A 207 -7.52 -16.17 -2.88
C ASP A 207 -8.94 -15.76 -2.49
N SER A 208 -9.39 -16.20 -1.32
CA SER A 208 -10.75 -16.06 -0.79
C SER A 208 -11.26 -14.61 -0.70
N GLU A 209 -10.41 -13.63 -1.02
CA GLU A 209 -10.67 -12.19 -0.93
C GLU A 209 -11.00 -11.53 -2.29
N GLU A 210 -10.63 -12.12 -3.44
CA GLU A 210 -10.88 -11.54 -4.77
C GLU A 210 -12.12 -12.11 -5.50
N SER A 211 -12.81 -13.08 -4.91
CA SER A 211 -14.02 -13.71 -5.45
C SER A 211 -15.26 -12.81 -5.54
N GLY A 212 -15.13 -11.50 -5.25
CA GLY A 212 -16.19 -10.50 -5.32
C GLY A 212 -16.24 -9.71 -6.63
N LEU A 213 -15.47 -10.09 -7.65
CA LEU A 213 -15.45 -9.46 -8.98
C LEU A 213 -16.69 -9.73 -9.85
N GLU A 214 -17.72 -10.37 -9.31
CA GLU A 214 -19.03 -10.44 -9.95
C GLU A 214 -19.70 -9.07 -9.90
N ASP A 215 -19.87 -8.51 -11.10
CA ASP A 215 -20.72 -7.37 -11.40
C ASP A 215 -22.06 -7.47 -10.64
N GLY A 216 -22.24 -6.60 -9.65
CA GLY A 216 -23.46 -6.48 -8.84
C GLY A 216 -24.74 -6.11 -9.60
N ARG A 217 -24.77 -6.23 -10.93
CA ARG A 217 -25.98 -6.19 -11.77
C ARG A 217 -27.03 -7.24 -11.41
N GLN A 218 -26.68 -8.29 -10.66
CA GLN A 218 -27.66 -9.22 -10.10
C GLN A 218 -28.08 -8.78 -8.70
N SER A 219 -28.94 -7.75 -8.63
CA SER A 219 -29.90 -7.71 -7.51
C SER A 219 -30.93 -8.81 -7.77
N PRO A 220 -31.27 -9.69 -6.81
CA PRO A 220 -32.42 -10.57 -7.00
C PRO A 220 -33.64 -9.67 -7.28
N PRO A 221 -34.49 -9.98 -8.27
CA PRO A 221 -35.75 -9.29 -8.42
C PRO A 221 -36.58 -9.45 -7.14
N PRO A 222 -37.45 -8.47 -6.80
CA PRO A 222 -38.40 -8.64 -5.71
C PRO A 222 -39.23 -9.91 -5.93
N ASN A 223 -39.52 -10.61 -4.84
CA ASN A 223 -40.16 -11.93 -4.82
C ASN A 223 -41.53 -11.88 -5.53
N TYR A 224 -41.54 -12.18 -6.83
CA TYR A 224 -42.73 -12.59 -7.57
C TYR A 224 -42.60 -14.08 -7.88
N ALA A 225 -43.74 -14.76 -7.84
CA ALA A 225 -43.92 -16.22 -7.92
C ALA A 225 -43.07 -16.93 -9.01
N PRO A 226 -42.77 -18.23 -8.85
CA PRO A 226 -41.71 -18.91 -9.59
C PRO A 226 -42.07 -19.03 -11.07
N PHE A 227 -41.43 -18.22 -11.90
CA PHE A 227 -41.40 -18.42 -13.35
C PHE A 227 -40.14 -19.23 -13.67
N GLU A 228 -40.27 -20.57 -13.66
CA GLU A 228 -39.25 -21.49 -14.19
C GLU A 228 -39.17 -21.31 -15.72
N LEU A 229 -38.42 -20.32 -16.19
CA LEU A 229 -38.18 -20.11 -17.63
C LEU A 229 -36.70 -19.98 -17.99
N PHE A 230 -35.79 -20.14 -17.02
CA PHE A 230 -34.36 -20.08 -17.28
C PHE A 230 -33.72 -21.42 -16.92
N PRO A 231 -32.99 -22.06 -17.85
CA PRO A 231 -32.23 -23.26 -17.53
C PRO A 231 -31.26 -22.92 -16.40
N SER A 232 -31.12 -23.86 -15.45
CA SER A 232 -30.11 -23.79 -14.40
C SER A 232 -28.74 -23.55 -15.06
N GLN A 233 -28.14 -22.38 -14.81
CA GLN A 233 -26.79 -22.13 -15.29
C GLN A 233 -25.85 -23.09 -14.56
N GLU A 234 -25.20 -23.98 -15.30
CA GLU A 234 -24.10 -24.74 -14.72
C GLU A 234 -23.07 -23.75 -14.15
N PRO A 235 -22.57 -23.99 -12.93
CA PRO A 235 -21.54 -23.13 -12.36
C PRO A 235 -20.36 -23.10 -13.33
N LYS A 236 -20.04 -21.89 -13.86
CA LYS A 236 -18.92 -21.70 -14.78
C LYS A 236 -17.66 -22.27 -14.15
N GLN A 237 -17.17 -23.39 -14.67
CA GLN A 237 -15.87 -23.94 -14.26
C GLN A 237 -14.80 -22.91 -14.62
N LYS A 238 -14.06 -22.44 -13.62
CA LYS A 238 -13.02 -21.42 -13.82
C LYS A 238 -11.81 -22.06 -14.50
N PRO A 239 -11.18 -21.37 -15.48
CA PRO A 239 -10.06 -21.92 -16.22
C PRO A 239 -8.85 -22.18 -15.31
N PRO A 240 -8.03 -23.21 -15.61
CA PRO A 240 -6.79 -23.48 -14.87
C PRO A 240 -5.79 -22.34 -15.01
N LEU A 241 -4.83 -22.25 -14.09
CA LEU A 241 -3.72 -21.31 -14.16
C LEU A 241 -2.87 -21.58 -15.40
N THR A 242 -2.76 -20.57 -16.25
CA THR A 242 -2.02 -20.59 -17.52
C THR A 242 -1.08 -19.39 -17.58
N VAL A 243 0.08 -19.57 -18.20
CA VAL A 243 1.01 -18.46 -18.49
C VAL A 243 0.84 -18.08 -19.94
N VAL A 244 0.59 -16.79 -20.19
CA VAL A 244 0.51 -16.21 -21.53
C VAL A 244 1.78 -15.40 -21.76
N GLY A 245 2.60 -15.87 -22.70
CA GLY A 245 3.92 -15.29 -23.03
C GLY A 245 5.05 -16.32 -22.90
N ASP A 246 6.15 -16.08 -23.62
CA ASP A 246 7.34 -16.95 -23.55
C ASP A 246 8.15 -16.67 -22.29
N VAL A 247 8.30 -17.70 -21.46
CA VAL A 247 9.10 -17.67 -20.22
C VAL A 247 10.18 -18.75 -20.19
N GLY A 248 10.28 -19.59 -21.24
CA GLY A 248 11.16 -20.76 -21.24
C GLY A 248 12.64 -20.36 -21.26
N GLY A 249 13.44 -20.93 -20.35
CA GLY A 249 14.89 -20.70 -20.29
C GLY A 249 15.30 -19.27 -19.90
N ARG A 250 14.36 -18.47 -19.37
CA ARG A 250 14.56 -17.08 -18.97
C ARG A 250 14.39 -16.89 -17.48
N ILE A 251 14.99 -15.83 -16.95
CA ILE A 251 14.78 -15.41 -15.57
C ILE A 251 13.40 -14.73 -15.47
N ALA A 252 12.48 -15.29 -14.68
CA ALA A 252 11.17 -14.68 -14.47
C ALA A 252 11.24 -13.64 -13.34
N ILE A 253 10.88 -12.40 -13.62
CA ILE A 253 10.77 -11.32 -12.62
C ILE A 253 9.29 -11.00 -12.44
N MET A 254 8.70 -11.49 -11.34
CA MET A 254 7.28 -11.29 -11.09
C MET A 254 6.98 -9.89 -10.54
N VAL A 255 6.01 -9.20 -11.16
CA VAL A 255 5.50 -7.90 -10.69
C VAL A 255 4.15 -8.12 -10.01
N VAL A 256 4.08 -7.74 -8.74
CA VAL A 256 2.87 -7.89 -7.90
C VAL A 256 2.43 -6.51 -7.39
N SER A 257 1.11 -6.29 -7.31
CA SER A 257 0.55 -5.10 -6.66
C SER A 257 0.38 -5.37 -5.16
N MET A 258 1.14 -4.64 -4.32
CA MET A 258 1.18 -4.67 -2.83
C MET A 258 0.26 -5.72 -2.17
N SER A 259 0.65 -6.98 -2.27
CA SER A 259 0.02 -8.11 -1.58
C SER A 259 1.11 -9.13 -1.30
N ILE A 260 2.06 -8.77 -0.44
CA ILE A 260 2.75 -9.78 0.36
C ILE A 260 2.29 -9.52 1.78
N ALA A 261 1.11 -10.04 2.09
CA ALA A 261 0.76 -10.34 3.46
C ALA A 261 1.70 -11.46 3.87
N PHE A 262 2.87 -11.11 4.42
CA PHE A 262 3.58 -11.84 5.47
C PHE A 262 4.92 -11.14 5.76
N LYS A 263 5.07 -10.71 7.02
CA LYS A 263 6.32 -10.45 7.78
C LYS A 263 7.48 -9.82 6.98
N HIS A 264 7.66 -8.50 7.18
CA HIS A 264 8.95 -7.78 7.14
C HIS A 264 9.39 -6.98 5.90
N SER A 265 8.58 -6.68 4.88
CA SER A 265 9.04 -5.71 3.86
C SER A 265 7.91 -4.94 3.18
N PHE A 266 8.05 -3.61 3.15
CA PHE A 266 7.21 -2.67 2.37
C PHE A 266 7.53 -2.66 0.88
N LEU A 267 8.44 -3.52 0.43
CA LEU A 267 8.83 -3.55 -0.97
C LEU A 267 8.06 -4.62 -1.74
N ILE A 268 7.58 -4.20 -2.90
CA ILE A 268 7.25 -5.08 -4.02
C ILE A 268 8.48 -5.96 -4.26
N PHE A 269 8.42 -7.24 -3.89
CA PHE A 269 9.47 -8.19 -4.22
C PHE A 269 9.00 -9.19 -5.27
N ALA A 270 9.81 -9.24 -6.32
CA ALA A 270 9.81 -10.25 -7.35
C ALA A 270 10.33 -11.56 -6.76
N ILE A 271 9.59 -12.65 -6.96
CA ILE A 271 10.19 -13.98 -6.91
C ILE A 271 11.02 -14.08 -8.19
N VAL A 272 12.35 -14.09 -8.03
CA VAL A 272 13.29 -14.49 -9.08
C VAL A 272 13.43 -15.99 -8.95
N ALA A 273 12.82 -16.74 -9.87
CA ALA A 273 13.01 -18.18 -9.95
C ALA A 273 13.61 -18.53 -11.32
N PRO A 274 14.69 -19.33 -11.38
CA PRO A 274 15.06 -20.01 -12.62
C PRO A 274 13.94 -21.00 -12.95
N TYR A 275 13.32 -20.85 -14.13
CA TYR A 275 12.23 -21.71 -14.56
C TYR A 275 12.78 -23.05 -15.09
N GLU A 276 13.35 -23.88 -14.20
CA GLU A 276 13.80 -25.24 -14.56
C GLU A 276 12.88 -26.37 -14.05
N LYS A 277 11.87 -26.07 -13.23
CA LYS A 277 10.83 -27.04 -12.84
C LYS A 277 9.48 -26.33 -12.62
N PRO A 278 8.34 -27.03 -12.81
CA PRO A 278 7.04 -26.47 -12.46
C PRO A 278 7.06 -26.11 -10.97
N MET A 279 6.88 -24.82 -10.67
CA MET A 279 6.54 -24.39 -9.32
C MET A 279 5.21 -25.06 -8.97
N LEU A 280 5.27 -26.08 -8.11
CA LEU A 280 4.11 -26.50 -7.34
C LEU A 280 3.76 -25.33 -6.43
N PHE A 281 2.67 -24.66 -6.77
CA PHE A 281 2.03 -23.64 -5.94
C PHE A 281 1.29 -24.27 -4.76
#